data_AF-A0A2U9IFR2-F1
#
_entry.id   AF-A0A2U9IFR2-F1
#
_cell.length_a   1.000
_cell.length_b   1.000
_cell.length_c   1.000
_cell.angle_alpha   90.00
_cell.angle_beta   90.00
_cell.angle_gamma   90.00
#
_symmetry.space_group_name_H-M   'P 1'
#
loop_
_entity.id
_entity.type
_entity.pdbx_description
1 polymer ?
#
loop_
_entity_poly.entity_id
_entity_poly.type
_entity_poly.pdbx_seq_one_letter_code
_entity_poly.pdbx_strand_id
1 'polypeptide(L)'
;MKRWLTLKAFIIGKFVFLERLLDLKSIIISYYYSINLTIIMNVASLLSKQSKDVCIINYDKIKWDFYPYNIDFSLNCSPKSEIIVFEAENEREIPKNFRLVTTYKNLKIDGTKIKIDKVDINLYKSRIDDEEYLFRVINGKIEDYEIRDIDKEILNIITSLGNPCNLTDVINISQKKLNLPRDKIREELQFLIQIGKIKIHNKIIELI
;
A
#
# COMPACT_ATOMS: atom_id res chain seq x y z
N MET A 1 6.31 27.44 -9.10
CA MET A 1 7.51 26.58 -9.00
C MET A 1 7.36 25.35 -8.08
N LYS A 2 6.38 25.30 -7.15
CA LYS A 2 6.15 24.11 -6.28
C LYS A 2 5.52 22.88 -6.95
N ARG A 3 4.82 23.03 -8.08
CA ARG A 3 4.02 21.97 -8.73
C ARG A 3 4.84 20.96 -9.56
N TRP A 4 6.09 21.29 -9.89
CA TRP A 4 6.98 20.43 -10.69
C TRP A 4 7.82 19.48 -9.82
N LEU A 5 8.14 19.88 -8.59
CA LEU A 5 8.88 19.04 -7.63
C LEU A 5 8.02 17.88 -7.10
N THR A 6 6.71 18.09 -6.96
CA THR A 6 5.75 17.04 -6.59
C THR A 6 5.58 15.98 -7.68
N LEU A 7 5.67 16.34 -8.96
CA LEU A 7 5.54 15.39 -10.07
C LEU A 7 6.76 14.46 -10.19
N LYS A 8 7.98 14.98 -9.98
CA LYS A 8 9.18 14.13 -9.95
C LYS A 8 9.14 13.13 -8.79
N ALA A 9 8.71 13.55 -7.60
CA ALA A 9 8.54 12.62 -6.47
C ALA A 9 7.44 11.57 -6.75
N PHE A 10 6.35 11.96 -7.41
CA PHE A 10 5.27 11.07 -7.85
C PHE A 10 5.71 10.01 -8.88
N ILE A 11 6.74 10.31 -9.67
CA ILE A 11 7.32 9.43 -10.70
C ILE A 11 8.48 8.59 -10.15
N ILE A 12 9.19 9.09 -9.13
CA ILE A 12 10.44 8.50 -8.60
C ILE A 12 10.19 7.57 -7.38
N GLY A 13 9.00 7.60 -6.77
CA GLY A 13 8.50 6.53 -5.91
C GLY A 13 9.50 5.95 -4.91
N LYS A 14 9.88 6.71 -3.88
CA LYS A 14 10.57 6.15 -2.72
C LYS A 14 9.96 6.69 -1.42
N PHE A 15 8.82 6.14 -1.08
CA PHE A 15 8.39 6.07 0.31
C PHE A 15 8.05 4.61 0.60
N VAL A 16 8.78 4.04 1.55
CA VAL A 16 8.67 2.63 1.90
C VAL A 16 7.46 2.47 2.82
N PHE A 17 6.42 1.77 2.35
CA PHE A 17 5.15 1.64 3.08
C PHE A 17 5.36 1.19 4.53
N LEU A 18 6.23 0.20 4.72
CA LEU A 18 6.57 -0.32 6.05
C LEU A 18 7.25 0.72 6.94
N GLU A 19 8.20 1.50 6.41
CA GLU A 19 8.87 2.56 7.19
C GLU A 19 7.86 3.60 7.65
N ARG A 20 6.91 3.98 6.78
CA ARG A 20 5.84 4.91 7.17
C ARG A 20 4.98 4.36 8.32
N LEU A 21 4.72 3.05 8.37
CA LEU A 21 4.01 2.44 9.50
C LEU A 21 4.82 2.51 10.80
N LEU A 22 6.16 2.49 10.73
CA LEU A 22 7.05 2.62 11.89
C LEU A 22 7.16 4.05 12.44
N ASP A 23 6.57 5.05 11.78
CA ASP A 23 6.55 6.43 12.29
C ASP A 23 5.21 6.76 12.95
N LEU A 24 4.21 5.91 12.77
CA LEU A 24 2.83 6.19 13.15
C LEU A 24 2.33 5.24 14.24
N LYS A 25 1.25 5.65 14.88
CA LYS A 25 0.38 4.75 15.63
C LYS A 25 -0.72 4.32 14.68
N SER A 26 -0.61 3.10 14.14
CA SER A 26 -1.36 2.71 12.93
C SER A 26 -2.47 1.70 13.19
N ILE A 27 -3.58 1.89 12.50
CA ILE A 27 -4.74 0.99 12.50
C ILE A 27 -4.98 0.53 11.07
N ILE A 28 -4.51 -0.67 10.74
CA ILE A 28 -4.70 -1.30 9.45
C ILE A 28 -6.11 -1.88 9.39
N ILE A 29 -6.91 -1.36 8.45
CA ILE A 29 -8.26 -1.83 8.18
C ILE A 29 -8.22 -2.66 6.90
N SER A 30 -8.32 -3.98 7.04
CA SER A 30 -8.30 -4.91 5.91
C SER A 30 -9.10 -6.18 6.18
N TYR A 31 -9.78 -6.67 5.14
CA TYR A 31 -10.46 -7.96 5.14
C TYR A 31 -9.54 -9.13 4.75
N TYR A 32 -8.28 -8.85 4.40
CA TYR A 32 -7.36 -9.87 3.89
C TYR A 32 -6.45 -10.38 5.02
N TYR A 33 -6.84 -11.51 5.62
CA TYR A 33 -6.11 -12.14 6.73
C TYR A 33 -4.60 -12.32 6.45
N SER A 34 -4.24 -12.87 5.28
CA SER A 34 -2.84 -13.10 4.91
C SER A 34 -2.03 -11.80 4.83
N ILE A 35 -2.68 -10.68 4.48
CA ILE A 35 -2.06 -9.36 4.40
C ILE A 35 -1.89 -8.77 5.77
N ASN A 36 -2.91 -8.85 6.62
CA ASN A 36 -2.79 -8.46 8.02
C ASN A 36 -1.64 -9.21 8.70
N LEU A 37 -1.56 -10.52 8.49
CA LEU A 37 -0.48 -11.35 9.01
C LEU A 37 0.89 -10.95 8.46
N THR A 38 1.00 -10.76 7.14
CA THR A 38 2.25 -10.33 6.51
C THR A 38 2.71 -8.96 7.04
N ILE A 39 1.80 -7.99 7.18
CA ILE A 39 2.13 -6.66 7.70
C ILE A 39 2.68 -6.75 9.12
N ILE A 40 2.00 -7.46 10.03
CA ILE A 40 2.48 -7.54 11.43
C ILE A 40 3.84 -8.23 11.53
N MET A 41 4.10 -9.26 10.72
CA MET A 41 5.37 -9.99 10.74
C MET A 41 6.52 -9.12 10.22
N ASN A 42 6.29 -8.37 9.14
CA ASN A 42 7.30 -7.47 8.59
C ASN A 42 7.56 -6.28 9.54
N VAL A 43 6.52 -5.71 10.17
CA VAL A 43 6.68 -4.63 11.16
C VAL A 43 7.41 -5.13 12.41
N ALA A 44 7.06 -6.31 12.93
CA ALA A 44 7.74 -6.92 14.06
C ALA A 44 9.23 -7.18 13.78
N SER A 45 9.54 -7.72 12.59
CA SER A 45 10.93 -7.92 12.13
C SER A 45 11.72 -6.60 12.10
N LEU A 46 11.14 -5.53 11.56
CA LEU A 46 11.80 -4.22 11.50
C LEU A 46 12.01 -3.59 12.88
N LEU A 47 11.03 -3.69 13.78
CA LEU A 47 11.17 -3.20 15.16
C LEU A 47 12.26 -3.99 15.91
N SER A 48 12.32 -5.31 15.73
CA SER A 48 13.35 -6.15 16.35
C SER A 48 14.75 -5.82 15.83
N LYS A 49 14.90 -5.51 14.53
CA LYS A 49 16.16 -5.01 13.94
C LYS A 49 16.59 -3.65 14.50
N GLN A 50 15.66 -2.87 15.05
CA GLN A 50 15.94 -1.64 15.81
C GLN A 50 16.17 -1.91 17.30
N SER A 51 16.43 -3.16 17.69
CA SER A 51 16.65 -3.61 19.06
C SER A 51 15.47 -3.34 20.01
N LYS A 52 14.24 -3.32 19.47
CA LYS A 52 13.01 -3.17 20.27
C LYS A 52 12.40 -4.54 20.57
N ASP A 53 11.99 -4.75 21.81
CA ASP A 53 11.15 -5.89 22.18
C ASP A 53 9.77 -5.75 21.53
N VAL A 54 9.26 -6.83 20.96
CA VAL A 54 7.94 -6.87 20.31
C VAL A 54 7.01 -7.81 21.06
N CYS A 55 5.79 -7.34 21.31
CA CYS A 55 4.70 -8.15 21.82
C CYS A 55 3.55 -8.17 20.82
N ILE A 56 3.11 -9.36 20.42
CA ILE A 56 1.94 -9.54 19.57
C ILE A 56 0.77 -10.00 20.44
N ILE A 57 -0.24 -9.15 20.57
CA ILE A 57 -1.52 -9.48 21.21
C ILE A 57 -2.39 -10.22 20.21
N ASN A 58 -3.18 -11.18 20.72
CA ASN A 58 -3.96 -12.14 19.92
C ASN A 58 -3.09 -13.05 19.04
N TYR A 59 -1.90 -13.40 19.52
CA TYR A 59 -0.99 -14.30 18.83
C TYR A 59 -1.61 -15.68 18.57
N ASP A 60 -2.49 -16.13 19.46
CA ASP A 60 -3.28 -17.36 19.34
C ASP A 60 -4.23 -17.38 18.14
N LYS A 61 -4.63 -16.21 17.60
CA LYS A 61 -5.44 -16.10 16.37
C LYS A 61 -4.64 -16.37 15.09
N ILE A 62 -3.31 -16.52 15.18
CA ILE A 62 -2.44 -16.75 14.02
C ILE A 62 -2.54 -18.19 13.53
N LYS A 63 -2.94 -18.35 12.26
CA LYS A 63 -2.94 -19.61 11.51
C LYS A 63 -1.65 -19.69 10.72
N TRP A 64 -0.66 -20.40 11.25
CA TRP A 64 0.69 -20.48 10.70
C TRP A 64 0.78 -21.03 9.28
N ASP A 65 -0.22 -21.81 8.85
CA ASP A 65 -0.32 -22.29 7.46
C ASP A 65 -0.39 -21.14 6.44
N PHE A 66 -0.82 -19.94 6.85
CA PHE A 66 -0.86 -18.75 6.01
C PHE A 66 0.46 -17.96 6.00
N TYR A 67 1.45 -18.35 6.81
CA TYR A 67 2.77 -17.72 6.86
C TYR A 67 3.88 -18.78 7.06
N PRO A 68 4.18 -19.60 6.05
CA PRO A 68 5.17 -20.68 6.13
C PRO A 68 6.62 -20.16 6.00
N TYR A 69 6.93 -19.02 6.61
CA TYR A 69 8.23 -18.37 6.53
C TYR A 69 8.86 -18.27 7.91
N ASN A 70 10.19 -18.33 7.97
CA ASN A 70 10.92 -18.20 9.23
C ASN A 70 10.77 -16.80 9.81
N ILE A 71 10.49 -16.74 11.10
CA ILE A 71 10.46 -15.51 11.88
C ILE A 71 11.88 -15.20 12.34
N ASP A 72 12.35 -13.98 12.10
CA ASP A 72 13.71 -13.52 12.44
C ASP A 72 13.76 -12.67 13.73
N PHE A 73 12.71 -12.73 14.55
CA PHE A 73 12.57 -11.99 15.81
C PHE A 73 12.04 -12.89 16.93
N SER A 74 12.30 -12.51 18.18
CA SER A 74 11.72 -13.14 19.37
C SER A 74 10.59 -12.29 19.94
N LEU A 75 9.54 -12.94 20.44
CA LEU A 75 8.46 -12.27 21.15
C LEU A 75 8.81 -12.13 22.63
N ASN A 76 8.68 -10.90 23.13
CA ASN A 76 8.88 -10.57 24.53
C ASN A 76 7.81 -9.57 24.95
N CYS A 77 6.88 -9.99 25.82
CA CYS A 77 5.75 -9.19 26.28
C CYS A 77 6.04 -8.55 27.64
N SER A 78 6.95 -7.57 27.64
CA SER A 78 7.25 -6.72 28.78
C SER A 78 6.47 -5.40 28.70
N PRO A 79 6.34 -4.65 29.82
CA PRO A 79 5.71 -3.32 29.78
C PRO A 79 6.39 -2.30 28.85
N LYS A 80 7.64 -2.53 28.43
CA LYS A 80 8.40 -1.65 27.53
C LYS A 80 8.31 -2.05 26.06
N SER A 81 7.69 -3.20 25.77
CA SER A 81 7.65 -3.74 24.42
C SER A 81 6.75 -2.91 23.51
N GLU A 82 7.10 -2.89 22.22
CA GLU A 82 6.24 -2.36 21.17
C GLU A 82 5.06 -3.33 20.97
N ILE A 83 3.85 -2.81 21.15
CA ILE A 83 2.63 -3.63 21.13
C ILE A 83 2.03 -3.63 19.72
N ILE A 84 1.95 -4.80 19.12
CA ILE A 84 1.22 -5.06 17.88
C ILE A 84 -0.02 -5.90 18.23
N VAL A 85 -1.20 -5.49 17.77
CA VAL A 85 -2.45 -6.25 17.99
C VAL A 85 -2.90 -6.86 16.68
N PHE A 86 -3.06 -8.19 16.67
CA PHE A 86 -3.51 -8.92 15.49
C PHE A 86 -5.02 -9.17 15.51
N GLU A 87 -5.71 -8.88 14.41
CA GLU A 87 -7.13 -9.18 14.20
C GLU A 87 -8.01 -8.78 15.40
N ALA A 88 -7.89 -7.52 15.81
CA ALA A 88 -8.70 -6.99 16.91
C ALA A 88 -10.17 -6.92 16.49
N GLU A 89 -11.06 -7.49 17.30
CA GLU A 89 -12.50 -7.54 16.98
C GLU A 89 -13.32 -6.46 17.69
N ASN A 90 -12.74 -5.85 18.73
CA ASN A 90 -13.35 -4.76 19.49
C ASN A 90 -12.25 -3.93 20.18
N GLU A 91 -12.62 -2.76 20.69
CA GLU A 91 -11.70 -1.81 21.30
C GLU A 91 -11.07 -2.29 22.62
N ARG A 92 -11.67 -3.28 23.31
CA ARG A 92 -11.15 -3.78 24.60
C ARG A 92 -9.91 -4.64 24.45
N GLU A 93 -9.70 -5.22 23.26
CA GLU A 93 -8.51 -6.01 22.92
C GLU A 93 -7.25 -5.14 22.72
N ILE A 94 -7.40 -3.80 22.72
CA ILE A 94 -6.37 -2.88 22.26
C ILE A 94 -5.85 -2.03 23.41
N PRO A 95 -4.60 -2.23 23.86
CA PRO A 95 -3.97 -1.37 24.87
C PRO A 95 -3.76 0.05 24.35
N LYS A 96 -3.82 1.06 25.22
CA LYS A 96 -3.69 2.48 24.81
C LYS A 96 -2.36 2.81 24.11
N ASN A 97 -1.29 2.11 24.47
CA ASN A 97 0.08 2.31 23.98
C ASN A 97 0.44 1.40 22.80
N PHE A 98 -0.55 0.90 22.05
CA PHE A 98 -0.27 0.11 20.85
C PHE A 98 0.54 0.90 19.81
N ARG A 99 1.36 0.17 19.04
CA ARG A 99 2.10 0.63 17.88
C ARG A 99 1.30 0.42 16.60
N LEU A 100 0.78 -0.80 16.42
CA LEU A 100 0.07 -1.22 15.23
C LEU A 100 -1.11 -2.12 15.62
N VAL A 101 -2.25 -1.94 14.97
CA VAL A 101 -3.40 -2.84 15.06
C VAL A 101 -3.78 -3.29 13.66
N THR A 102 -4.08 -4.57 13.47
CA THR A 102 -4.84 -5.04 12.31
C THR A 102 -6.27 -5.36 12.72
N THR A 103 -7.23 -5.01 11.88
CA THR A 103 -8.65 -5.29 12.10
C THR A 103 -9.41 -5.24 10.78
N TYR A 104 -10.53 -5.95 10.70
CA TYR A 104 -11.50 -5.80 9.60
C TYR A 104 -12.63 -4.82 9.94
N LYS A 105 -12.66 -4.28 11.17
CA LYS A 105 -13.70 -3.36 11.65
C LYS A 105 -13.20 -1.92 11.74
N ASN A 106 -14.12 -0.97 11.61
CA ASN A 106 -13.84 0.43 11.84
C ASN A 106 -13.95 0.79 13.34
N LEU A 107 -12.95 0.38 14.13
CA LEU A 107 -12.91 0.58 15.58
C LEU A 107 -12.73 2.06 15.97
N LYS A 108 -13.27 2.46 17.12
CA LYS A 108 -13.20 3.84 17.65
C LYS A 108 -12.02 3.99 18.62
N ILE A 109 -10.81 3.87 18.08
CA ILE A 109 -9.55 4.04 18.82
C ILE A 109 -8.68 5.13 18.18
N ASP A 110 -7.83 5.72 19.00
CA ASP A 110 -6.87 6.75 18.60
C ASP A 110 -5.71 6.14 17.80
N GLY A 111 -5.44 6.69 16.62
CA GLY A 111 -4.42 6.24 15.67
C GLY A 111 -4.79 6.55 14.21
N THR A 112 -3.80 6.50 13.33
CA THR A 112 -3.99 6.71 11.89
C THR A 112 -4.65 5.48 11.27
N LYS A 113 -5.85 5.67 10.72
CA LYS A 113 -6.61 4.61 10.04
C LYS A 113 -6.13 4.46 8.61
N ILE A 114 -5.64 3.27 8.27
CA ILE A 114 -5.03 2.96 6.99
C ILE A 114 -5.82 1.81 6.38
N LYS A 115 -6.56 2.10 5.32
CA LYS A 115 -7.32 1.09 4.59
C LYS A 115 -6.42 0.41 3.56
N ILE A 116 -6.48 -0.92 3.49
CA ILE A 116 -5.78 -1.71 2.47
C ILE A 116 -6.79 -2.18 1.43
N ASP A 117 -6.58 -1.78 0.18
CA ASP A 117 -7.38 -2.20 -0.97
C ASP A 117 -6.54 -3.10 -1.88
N LYS A 118 -7.10 -4.23 -2.34
CA LYS A 118 -6.45 -5.08 -3.33
C LYS A 118 -6.63 -4.47 -4.72
N VAL A 119 -5.52 -4.33 -5.45
CA VAL A 119 -5.48 -3.81 -6.82
C VAL A 119 -5.45 -4.97 -7.81
N ASP A 120 -4.53 -5.91 -7.59
CA ASP A 120 -4.30 -7.07 -8.46
C ASP A 120 -3.78 -8.26 -7.64
N ILE A 121 -3.39 -9.36 -8.29
CA ILE A 121 -2.72 -10.50 -7.70
C ILE A 121 -1.47 -10.00 -6.96
N ASN A 122 -1.47 -10.24 -5.65
CA ASN A 122 -0.41 -9.85 -4.73
C ASN A 122 -0.10 -8.34 -4.70
N LEU A 123 -0.91 -7.48 -5.34
CA LEU A 123 -0.70 -6.03 -5.39
C LEU A 123 -1.79 -5.32 -4.59
N TYR A 124 -1.35 -4.47 -3.69
CA TYR A 124 -2.21 -3.77 -2.73
C TYR A 124 -1.85 -2.30 -2.71
N LYS A 125 -2.86 -1.48 -2.43
CA LYS A 125 -2.67 -0.05 -2.22
C LYS A 125 -3.21 0.36 -0.86
N SER A 126 -2.61 1.41 -0.33
CA SER A 126 -3.12 2.14 0.83
C SER A 126 -2.89 3.62 0.65
N ARG A 127 -3.64 4.42 1.41
CA ARG A 127 -3.40 5.85 1.52
C ARG A 127 -3.13 6.18 2.98
N ILE A 128 -2.06 6.92 3.20
CA ILE A 128 -1.68 7.49 4.50
C ILE A 128 -1.56 8.98 4.26
N ASP A 129 -2.37 9.77 4.97
CA ASP A 129 -2.52 11.21 4.71
C ASP A 129 -2.94 11.44 3.24
N ASP A 130 -2.13 12.17 2.45
CA ASP A 130 -2.36 12.43 1.02
C ASP A 130 -1.48 11.56 0.10
N GLU A 131 -0.67 10.67 0.66
CA GLU A 131 0.26 9.83 -0.09
C GLU A 131 -0.31 8.44 -0.35
N GLU A 132 -0.18 7.98 -1.59
CA GLU A 132 -0.57 6.62 -1.98
C GLU A 132 0.65 5.71 -1.97
N TYR A 133 0.51 4.58 -1.28
CA TYR A 133 1.51 3.54 -1.16
C TYR A 133 1.02 2.31 -1.89
N LEU A 134 1.78 1.88 -2.89
CA LEU A 134 1.51 0.71 -3.71
C LEU A 134 2.59 -0.33 -3.39
N PHE A 135 2.18 -1.53 -3.00
CA PHE A 135 3.11 -2.56 -2.54
C PHE A 135 2.65 -3.95 -2.94
N ARG A 136 3.62 -4.86 -3.08
CA ARG A 136 3.38 -6.28 -3.34
C ARG A 136 3.66 -7.12 -2.11
N VAL A 137 2.93 -8.22 -1.99
CA VAL A 137 3.25 -9.29 -1.05
C VAL A 137 3.80 -10.49 -1.81
N ILE A 138 5.10 -10.74 -1.65
CA ILE A 138 5.81 -11.83 -2.32
C ILE A 138 6.56 -12.62 -1.26
N ASN A 139 6.30 -13.93 -1.17
CA ASN A 139 6.99 -14.84 -0.25
C ASN A 139 7.05 -14.31 1.21
N GLY A 140 5.95 -13.78 1.72
CA GLY A 140 5.85 -13.28 3.10
C GLY A 140 6.52 -11.94 3.36
N LYS A 141 7.03 -11.27 2.32
CA LYS A 141 7.63 -9.94 2.39
C LYS A 141 6.74 -8.91 1.72
N ILE A 142 6.79 -7.68 2.23
CA ILE A 142 6.20 -6.52 1.59
C ILE A 142 7.30 -5.76 0.85
N GLU A 143 7.09 -5.58 -0.45
CA GLU A 143 7.99 -4.85 -1.33
C GLU A 143 7.22 -3.68 -1.95
N ASP A 144 7.78 -2.49 -1.94
CA ASP A 144 7.15 -1.36 -2.63
C ASP A 144 7.11 -1.64 -4.13
N TYR A 145 5.99 -1.27 -4.75
CA TYR A 145 5.80 -1.47 -6.17
C TYR A 145 6.09 -0.17 -6.91
N GLU A 146 7.17 -0.19 -7.69
CA GLU A 146 7.43 0.85 -8.66
C GLU A 146 6.53 0.68 -9.88
N ILE A 147 5.95 1.78 -10.33
CA ILE A 147 5.13 1.82 -11.55
C ILE A 147 6.00 1.36 -12.74
N ARG A 148 5.44 0.47 -13.58
CA ARG A 148 6.16 -0.09 -14.73
C ARG A 148 6.47 1.00 -15.76
N ASP A 149 7.52 0.80 -16.55
CA ASP A 149 7.92 1.77 -17.56
C ASP A 149 6.82 2.04 -18.61
N ILE A 150 6.04 1.03 -18.95
CA ILE A 150 4.86 1.18 -19.83
C ILE A 150 3.83 2.17 -19.26
N ASP A 151 3.54 2.06 -17.96
CA ASP A 151 2.58 2.91 -17.26
C ASP A 151 3.12 4.35 -17.15
N LYS A 152 4.43 4.49 -16.84
CA LYS A 152 5.13 5.77 -16.84
C LYS A 152 5.06 6.45 -18.21
N GLU A 153 5.26 5.70 -19.29
CA GLU A 153 5.17 6.23 -20.65
C GLU A 153 3.75 6.68 -20.99
N ILE A 154 2.71 5.95 -20.57
CA ILE A 154 1.31 6.37 -20.77
C ILE A 154 1.04 7.68 -20.00
N LEU A 155 1.51 7.80 -18.75
CA LEU A 155 1.40 9.04 -17.97
C LEU A 155 2.15 10.21 -18.63
N ASN A 156 3.33 9.95 -19.21
CA ASN A 156 4.10 10.94 -19.97
C ASN A 156 3.34 11.40 -21.22
N ILE A 157 2.68 10.49 -21.94
CA ILE A 157 1.82 10.82 -23.09
C ILE A 157 0.66 11.72 -22.65
N ILE A 158 -0.05 11.36 -21.58
CA ILE A 158 -1.15 12.17 -21.03
C ILE A 158 -0.65 13.57 -20.67
N THR A 159 0.51 13.67 -20.01
CA THR A 159 1.12 14.94 -19.64
C THR A 159 1.47 15.79 -20.87
N SER A 160 2.00 15.15 -21.91
CA SER A 160 2.41 15.83 -23.15
C SER A 160 1.23 16.36 -23.97
N LEU A 161 0.07 15.70 -23.89
CA LEU A 161 -1.17 16.14 -24.53
C LEU A 161 -1.87 17.29 -23.80
N GLY A 162 -1.44 17.60 -22.58
CA GLY A 162 -2.14 18.50 -21.68
C GLY A 162 -3.14 17.76 -20.78
N ASN A 163 -3.34 18.29 -19.57
CA ASN A 163 -4.26 17.71 -18.59
C ASN A 163 -5.37 18.73 -18.29
N PRO A 164 -6.65 18.46 -18.61
CA PRO A 164 -7.22 17.22 -19.16
C PRO A 164 -6.93 16.96 -20.65
N CYS A 165 -7.02 15.70 -21.11
CA CYS A 165 -6.93 15.31 -22.53
C CYS A 165 -7.95 14.25 -22.96
N ASN A 166 -8.08 14.01 -24.28
CA ASN A 166 -9.00 13.02 -24.84
C ASN A 166 -8.44 11.59 -24.74
N LEU A 167 -9.27 10.65 -24.28
CA LEU A 167 -8.96 9.22 -24.20
C LEU A 167 -8.55 8.61 -25.54
N THR A 168 -9.21 9.01 -26.63
CA THR A 168 -8.94 8.47 -27.97
C THR A 168 -7.54 8.85 -28.44
N ASP A 169 -7.10 10.07 -28.14
CA ASP A 169 -5.77 10.55 -28.51
C ASP A 169 -4.69 9.83 -27.71
N VAL A 170 -4.90 9.67 -26.40
CA VAL A 170 -4.00 8.89 -25.53
C VAL A 170 -3.86 7.46 -26.04
N ILE A 171 -4.96 6.78 -26.39
CA ILE A 171 -4.93 5.41 -26.92
C ILE A 171 -4.18 5.37 -28.26
N ASN A 172 -4.49 6.27 -29.19
CA ASN A 172 -3.88 6.27 -30.53
C ASN A 172 -2.37 6.54 -30.48
N ILE A 173 -1.94 7.47 -29.63
CA ILE A 173 -0.53 7.83 -29.47
C ILE A 173 0.21 6.70 -28.74
N SER A 174 -0.38 6.16 -27.67
CA SER A 174 0.21 5.03 -26.93
C SER A 174 0.36 3.80 -27.82
N GLN A 175 -0.63 3.50 -28.68
CA GLN A 175 -0.59 2.39 -29.63
C GLN A 175 0.63 2.49 -30.54
N LYS A 176 0.84 3.67 -31.12
CA LYS A 176 1.95 3.92 -32.05
C LYS A 176 3.30 3.94 -31.32
N LYS A 177 3.37 4.60 -30.16
CA LYS A 177 4.64 4.80 -29.43
C LYS A 177 5.13 3.53 -28.73
N LEU A 178 4.22 2.77 -28.14
CA LEU A 178 4.54 1.57 -27.35
C LEU A 178 4.47 0.28 -28.16
N ASN A 179 3.98 0.35 -29.41
CA ASN A 179 3.76 -0.80 -30.28
C ASN A 179 2.90 -1.90 -29.63
N LEU A 180 1.78 -1.49 -29.00
CA LEU A 180 0.87 -2.38 -28.28
C LEU A 180 -0.55 -2.31 -28.85
N PRO A 181 -1.32 -3.41 -28.80
CA PRO A 181 -2.73 -3.39 -29.14
C PRO A 181 -3.53 -2.39 -28.30
N ARG A 182 -4.60 -1.83 -28.87
CA ARG A 182 -5.49 -0.89 -28.16
C ARG A 182 -6.08 -1.47 -26.88
N ASP A 183 -6.42 -2.75 -26.89
CA ASP A 183 -6.98 -3.42 -25.71
C ASP A 183 -5.97 -3.49 -24.57
N LYS A 184 -4.70 -3.74 -24.90
CA LYS A 184 -3.62 -3.72 -23.90
C LYS A 184 -3.47 -2.33 -23.27
N ILE A 185 -3.57 -1.26 -24.07
CA ILE A 185 -3.52 0.12 -23.54
C ILE A 185 -4.73 0.42 -22.64
N ARG A 186 -5.91 -0.10 -22.96
CA ARG A 186 -7.09 0.05 -22.09
C ARG A 186 -6.90 -0.66 -20.76
N GLU A 187 -6.28 -1.84 -20.75
CA GLU A 187 -5.90 -2.53 -19.51
C GLU A 187 -4.96 -1.67 -18.67
N GLU A 188 -3.91 -1.10 -19.28
CA GLU A 188 -2.97 -0.26 -18.53
C GLU A 188 -3.60 1.05 -18.03
N LEU A 189 -4.49 1.68 -18.82
CA LEU A 189 -5.27 2.83 -18.35
C LEU A 189 -6.19 2.45 -17.19
N GLN A 190 -6.80 1.26 -17.23
CA GLN A 190 -7.62 0.77 -16.13
C GLN A 190 -6.79 0.51 -14.88
N PHE A 191 -5.59 -0.04 -15.03
CA PHE A 191 -4.64 -0.18 -13.94
C PHE A 191 -4.30 1.19 -13.33
N LEU A 192 -3.97 2.20 -14.16
CA LEU A 192 -3.69 3.57 -13.71
C LEU A 192 -4.88 4.23 -12.96
N ILE A 193 -6.13 3.90 -13.33
CA ILE A 193 -7.33 4.31 -12.57
C ILE A 193 -7.35 3.60 -11.22
N GLN A 194 -7.14 2.28 -11.20
CA GLN A 194 -7.18 1.48 -9.98
C GLN A 194 -6.12 1.93 -8.97
N ILE A 195 -4.94 2.31 -9.43
CA ILE A 195 -3.87 2.88 -8.59
C ILE A 195 -3.95 4.41 -8.49
N GLY A 196 -5.13 5.01 -8.72
CA GLY A 196 -5.37 6.41 -8.36
C GLY A 196 -4.47 7.44 -9.05
N LYS A 197 -3.89 7.13 -10.21
CA LYS A 197 -3.04 8.05 -10.99
C LYS A 197 -3.84 8.89 -11.97
N ILE A 198 -4.95 8.35 -12.46
CA ILE A 198 -5.82 9.04 -13.42
C ILE A 198 -7.30 8.86 -13.07
N LYS A 199 -8.13 9.77 -13.56
CA LYS A 199 -9.59 9.61 -13.65
C LYS A 199 -10.00 9.69 -15.12
N ILE A 200 -11.04 8.96 -15.46
CA ILE A 200 -11.66 9.04 -16.79
C ILE A 200 -13.14 9.38 -16.62
N HIS A 201 -13.57 10.50 -17.20
CA HIS A 201 -14.97 10.90 -17.24
C HIS A 201 -15.33 11.41 -18.63
N ASN A 202 -16.43 10.94 -19.22
CA ASN A 202 -16.89 11.35 -20.55
C ASN A 202 -15.80 11.32 -21.64
N LYS A 203 -14.96 10.27 -21.66
CA LYS A 203 -13.80 10.12 -22.57
C LYS A 203 -12.70 11.17 -22.40
N ILE A 204 -12.70 11.91 -21.30
CA ILE A 204 -11.63 12.81 -20.88
C ILE A 204 -10.82 12.14 -19.78
N ILE A 205 -9.50 12.17 -19.91
CA ILE A 205 -8.55 11.70 -18.90
C ILE A 205 -8.02 12.90 -18.12
N GLU A 206 -8.01 12.77 -16.79
CA GLU A 206 -7.43 13.73 -15.86
C GLU A 206 -6.37 13.05 -14.98
N LEU A 207 -5.19 13.65 -14.83
CA LEU A 207 -4.22 13.23 -13.81
C LEU A 207 -4.70 13.66 -12.41
N ILE A 208 -4.55 12.78 -11.43
CA ILE A 208 -4.86 13.03 -10.01
C ILE A 208 -3.64 13.63 -9.30
#